data_AF-A0A957K2D5-F1
#
_entry.id   AF-A0A957K2D5-F1
#
_cell.length_a   1.000
_cell.length_b   1.000
_cell.length_c   1.000
_cell.angle_alpha   90.00
_cell.angle_beta   90.00
_cell.angle_gamma   90.00
#
_symmetry.space_group_name_H-M   'P 1'
#
loop_
_entity.id
_entity.type
_entity.pdbx_description
1 polymer ?
#
loop_
_entity_poly.entity_id
_entity_poly.type
_entity_poly.pdbx_seq_one_letter_code
_entity_poly.pdbx_strand_id
1 'polypeptide(L)'
;DAAAGWGGDRFALYYNDDDSELVLVLRTVWDSVADNSEFQSAYQLYGETQFGDNLVPEAFPEATLCWQPEGEVVCLIAEDNVTSTIVRAPSLELIQTIWDELQS
;
A
#
# COMPACT_ATOMS: atom_id res chain seq x y z
N ASP A 1 -15.52 -8.78 -19.74
CA ASP A 1 -16.05 -8.38 -18.42
C ASP A 1 -15.72 -9.40 -17.35
N ALA A 2 -14.65 -9.14 -16.60
CA ALA A 2 -14.20 -9.92 -15.44
C ALA A 2 -13.86 -9.02 -14.24
N ALA A 3 -14.04 -7.69 -14.37
CA ALA A 3 -13.66 -6.70 -13.37
C ALA A 3 -14.85 -6.15 -12.57
N ALA A 4 -16.06 -6.67 -12.75
CA ALA A 4 -17.25 -6.22 -12.02
C ALA A 4 -17.37 -6.84 -10.61
N GLY A 5 -16.38 -7.58 -10.11
CA GLY A 5 -16.54 -8.51 -8.98
C GLY A 5 -15.59 -8.37 -7.79
N TRP A 6 -14.84 -7.27 -7.63
CA TRP A 6 -13.89 -7.10 -6.51
C TRP A 6 -14.42 -6.26 -5.35
N GLY A 7 -15.72 -6.30 -5.05
CA GLY A 7 -16.26 -5.75 -3.78
C GLY A 7 -16.06 -4.25 -3.48
N GLY A 8 -15.46 -3.45 -4.37
CA GLY A 8 -15.05 -2.07 -4.08
C GLY A 8 -13.53 -1.84 -4.10
N ASP A 9 -12.73 -2.86 -4.42
CA ASP A 9 -11.29 -2.71 -4.67
C ASP A 9 -11.04 -1.76 -5.84
N ARG A 10 -10.00 -0.94 -5.70
CA ARG A 10 -9.57 0.02 -6.70
C ARG A 10 -8.05 -0.01 -6.80
N PHE A 11 -7.54 0.13 -8.00
CA PHE A 11 -6.13 0.38 -8.20
C PHE A 11 -5.93 1.59 -9.09
N ALA A 12 -4.83 2.30 -8.86
CA ALA A 12 -4.36 3.37 -9.70
C ALA A 12 -2.88 3.17 -9.98
N LEU A 13 -2.47 3.48 -11.21
CA LEU A 13 -1.09 3.47 -11.65
C LEU A 13 -0.76 4.88 -12.14
N TYR A 14 0.17 5.55 -11.48
CA TYR A 14 0.65 6.86 -11.87
C TYR A 14 2.04 6.71 -12.45
N TYR A 15 2.29 7.32 -13.60
CA TYR A 15 3.60 7.35 -14.23
C TYR A 15 4.00 8.81 -14.44
N ASN A 16 5.20 9.15 -14.00
CA ASN A 16 5.82 10.44 -14.27
C ASN A 16 6.82 10.26 -15.43
N ASP A 17 6.50 10.82 -16.60
CA ASP A 17 7.33 10.72 -17.79
C ASP A 17 8.69 11.43 -17.64
N ASP A 18 8.74 12.53 -16.87
CA ASP A 18 9.95 13.36 -16.74
C ASP A 18 11.04 12.63 -15.95
N ASP A 19 10.64 11.91 -14.90
CA ASP A 19 11.55 11.21 -13.98
C ASP A 19 11.51 9.68 -14.15
N SER A 20 10.67 9.17 -15.06
CA SER A 20 10.42 7.74 -15.27
C SER A 20 9.98 6.98 -14.01
N GLU A 21 9.26 7.65 -13.11
CA GLU A 21 8.80 7.10 -11.85
C GLU A 21 7.43 6.43 -11.99
N LEU A 22 7.22 5.33 -11.25
CA LEU A 22 5.98 4.57 -11.24
C LEU A 22 5.43 4.47 -9.81
N VAL A 23 4.17 4.84 -9.64
CA VAL A 23 3.43 4.65 -8.39
C VAL A 23 2.27 3.70 -8.61
N LEU A 24 2.16 2.67 -7.77
CA LEU A 24 0.98 1.82 -7.68
C LEU A 24 0.25 2.12 -6.37
N VAL A 25 -1.06 2.33 -6.45
CA VAL A 25 -1.97 2.31 -5.31
C VAL A 25 -2.94 1.15 -5.52
N LEU A 26 -3.07 0.27 -4.54
CA LEU A 26 -4.07 -0.79 -4.50
C LEU A 26 -4.85 -0.65 -3.19
N ARG A 27 -6.10 -0.22 -3.30
CA ARG A 27 -7.05 -0.13 -2.20
C ARG A 27 -7.99 -1.31 -2.25
N THR A 28 -8.11 -2.03 -1.15
CA THR A 28 -9.00 -3.18 -1.02
C THR A 28 -9.96 -3.04 0.16
N VAL A 29 -11.21 -3.48 -0.04
CA VAL A 29 -12.28 -3.43 0.96
C VAL A 29 -12.71 -4.84 1.30
N TRP A 30 -12.62 -5.19 2.57
CA TRP A 30 -12.93 -6.51 3.09
C TRP A 30 -14.35 -6.61 3.61
N ASP A 31 -14.94 -7.81 3.51
CA ASP A 31 -16.31 -8.08 3.97
C ASP A 31 -16.46 -7.92 5.50
N SER A 32 -15.38 -8.14 6.25
CA SER A 32 -15.38 -8.00 7.70
C SER A 32 -14.04 -7.49 8.27
N VAL A 33 -14.10 -7.03 9.53
CA VAL A 33 -12.90 -6.65 10.29
C VAL A 33 -11.96 -7.84 10.49
N ALA A 34 -12.51 -9.06 10.58
CA ALA A 34 -11.71 -10.26 10.73
C ALA A 34 -10.90 -10.55 9.46
N ASP A 35 -11.52 -10.42 8.29
CA ASP A 35 -10.86 -10.65 6.99
C ASP A 35 -9.75 -9.62 6.75
N ASN A 36 -9.98 -8.35 7.06
CA ASN A 36 -8.96 -7.31 6.99
C ASN A 36 -7.77 -7.58 7.93
N SER A 37 -8.04 -8.04 9.15
CA SER A 37 -7.00 -8.38 10.14
C SER A 37 -6.16 -9.59 9.71
N GLU A 38 -6.82 -10.63 9.15
CA GLU A 38 -6.14 -11.79 8.56
C GLU A 38 -5.26 -11.35 7.39
N PHE A 39 -5.79 -10.49 6.51
CA PHE A 39 -5.01 -9.94 5.41
C PHE A 39 -3.79 -9.13 5.87
N GLN A 40 -3.95 -8.19 6.81
CA GLN A 40 -2.82 -7.40 7.30
C GLN A 40 -1.73 -8.27 7.91
N SER A 41 -2.10 -9.30 8.67
CA SER A 41 -1.17 -10.27 9.25
C SER A 41 -0.45 -11.08 8.16
N ALA A 42 -1.19 -11.55 7.14
CA ALA A 42 -0.61 -12.28 6.02
C ALA A 42 0.30 -11.39 5.16
N TYR A 43 -0.06 -10.12 4.96
CA TYR A 43 0.70 -9.17 4.16
C TYR A 43 1.99 -8.74 4.88
N GLN A 44 1.96 -8.61 6.20
CA GLN A 44 3.17 -8.46 7.01
C GLN A 44 4.14 -9.62 6.77
N LEU A 45 3.68 -10.87 6.90
CA LEU A 45 4.50 -12.05 6.67
C LEU A 45 5.03 -12.12 5.22
N TYR A 46 4.21 -11.72 4.26
CA TYR A 46 4.63 -11.57 2.86
C TYR A 46 5.77 -10.57 2.74
N GLY A 47 5.63 -9.37 3.32
CA GLY A 47 6.66 -8.33 3.27
C GLY A 47 7.97 -8.75 3.95
N GLU A 48 7.89 -9.41 5.12
CA GLU A 48 9.05 -10.00 5.79
C GLU A 48 9.75 -11.04 4.91
N THR A 49 8.98 -11.87 4.18
CA THR A 49 9.53 -12.90 3.30
C THR A 49 10.14 -12.31 2.01
N GLN A 50 9.49 -11.31 1.41
CA GLN A 50 9.93 -10.73 0.13
C GLN A 50 11.03 -9.68 0.29
N PHE A 51 10.94 -8.87 1.34
CA PHE A 51 11.80 -7.71 1.52
C PHE A 51 12.80 -7.89 2.67
N GLY A 52 12.66 -8.92 3.51
CA GLY A 52 13.60 -9.19 4.61
C GLY A 52 13.65 -8.04 5.62
N ASP A 53 14.86 -7.67 6.04
CA ASP A 53 15.12 -6.67 7.08
C ASP A 53 14.97 -5.20 6.59
N ASN A 54 14.43 -4.98 5.39
CA ASN A 54 14.24 -3.64 4.81
C ASN A 54 13.04 -2.88 5.40
N LEU A 55 12.63 -3.17 6.62
CA LEU A 55 11.59 -2.41 7.32
C LEU A 55 12.03 -0.96 7.47
N VAL A 56 11.07 -0.04 7.31
CA VAL A 56 11.25 1.39 7.59
C VAL A 56 10.55 1.70 8.92
N PRO A 57 11.29 1.78 10.04
CA PRO A 57 10.69 2.14 11.32
C PRO A 57 10.12 3.55 11.26
N GLU A 58 8.94 3.76 11.87
CA GLU A 58 8.34 5.09 12.01
C GLU A 58 8.14 5.83 10.68
N ALA A 59 7.72 5.10 9.63
CA ALA A 59 7.59 5.65 8.27
C ALA A 59 6.72 6.92 8.20
N PHE A 60 5.43 6.82 8.53
CA PHE A 60 4.52 7.96 8.77
C PHE A 60 3.31 7.49 9.60
N PRO A 61 2.52 8.39 10.22
CA PRO A 61 1.54 8.03 11.26
C PRO A 61 0.46 7.03 10.82
N GLU A 62 0.01 7.09 9.57
CA GLU A 62 -1.06 6.25 9.03
C GLU A 62 -0.53 4.89 8.53
N ALA A 63 0.77 4.80 8.23
CA ALA A 63 1.37 3.57 7.76
C ALA A 63 1.34 2.49 8.84
N THR A 64 0.79 1.32 8.50
CA THR A 64 0.88 0.14 9.36
C THR A 64 2.29 -0.43 9.31
N LEU A 65 2.80 -0.63 8.08
CA LEU A 65 4.16 -1.13 7.82
C LEU A 65 4.65 -0.56 6.50
N CYS A 66 5.95 -0.27 6.44
CA CYS A 66 6.62 0.06 5.19
C CYS A 66 7.93 -0.72 5.09
N TRP A 67 8.28 -1.11 3.86
CA TRP A 67 9.56 -1.68 3.50
C TRP A 67 10.21 -0.84 2.40
N GLN A 68 11.54 -0.76 2.40
CA GLN A 68 12.33 -0.08 1.37
C GLN A 68 13.34 -1.05 0.75
N PRO A 69 12.91 -1.99 -0.12
CA PRO A 69 13.83 -2.75 -0.93
C PRO A 69 14.54 -1.83 -1.97
N GLU A 70 15.48 -2.37 -2.74
CA GLU A 70 16.29 -1.56 -3.66
C GLU A 70 15.41 -0.83 -4.70
N GLY A 71 15.44 0.50 -4.66
CA GLY A 71 14.79 1.36 -5.66
C GLY A 71 13.29 1.59 -5.49
N GLU A 72 12.67 1.09 -4.43
CA GLU A 72 11.25 1.33 -4.14
C GLU A 72 10.94 1.33 -2.65
N VAL A 73 9.80 1.87 -2.30
CA VAL A 73 9.16 1.77 -0.99
C VAL A 73 7.80 1.13 -1.20
N VAL A 74 7.44 0.20 -0.32
CA VAL A 74 6.15 -0.48 -0.31
C VAL A 74 5.54 -0.29 1.08
N CYS A 75 4.37 0.33 1.15
CA CYS A 75 3.66 0.57 2.41
C CYS A 75 2.30 -0.11 2.40
N LEU A 76 1.96 -0.74 3.52
CA LEU A 76 0.61 -1.14 3.89
C LEU A 76 0.05 -0.08 4.84
N ILE A 77 -1.14 0.42 4.53
CA ILE A 77 -1.82 1.49 5.24
C ILE A 77 -3.22 1.01 5.60
N ALA A 78 -3.62 1.12 6.86
CA ALA A 78 -4.98 0.84 7.31
C ALA A 78 -5.80 2.15 7.26
N GLU A 79 -6.75 2.25 6.34
CA GLU A 79 -7.67 3.41 6.25
C GLU A 79 -8.72 3.37 7.37
N ASP A 80 -9.30 2.20 7.58
CA ASP A 80 -10.28 1.90 8.61
C ASP A 80 -10.22 0.41 8.99
N ASN A 81 -11.22 -0.09 9.73
CA ASN A 81 -11.23 -1.47 10.19
C ASN A 81 -11.50 -2.52 9.10
N VAL A 82 -11.94 -2.12 7.90
CA VAL A 82 -12.27 -3.03 6.79
C VAL A 82 -11.56 -2.67 5.48
N THR A 83 -10.78 -1.59 5.44
CA THR A 83 -10.09 -1.12 4.25
C THR A 83 -8.58 -1.12 4.47
N SER A 84 -7.86 -1.74 3.55
CA SER A 84 -6.40 -1.71 3.47
C SER A 84 -5.96 -1.08 2.16
N THR A 85 -4.88 -0.31 2.19
CA THR A 85 -4.27 0.28 1.00
C THR A 85 -2.79 -0.05 0.94
N ILE A 86 -2.35 -0.56 -0.21
CA ILE A 86 -0.95 -0.80 -0.53
C ILE A 86 -0.50 0.31 -1.47
N VAL A 87 0.58 0.99 -1.12
CA VAL A 87 1.24 1.98 -1.99
C VAL A 87 2.65 1.53 -2.29
N ARG A 88 3.04 1.57 -3.57
CA ARG A 88 4.42 1.33 -4.02
C ARG A 88 4.88 2.55 -4.79
N ALA A 89 6.03 3.12 -4.41
CA ALA A 89 6.60 4.30 -5.05
C ALA A 89 8.13 4.31 -4.89
N PRO A 90 8.89 5.14 -5.63
CA PRO A 90 10.35 5.21 -5.49
C PRO A 90 10.85 5.73 -4.13
N SER A 91 10.04 6.51 -3.41
CA SER A 91 10.42 7.10 -2.12
C SER A 91 9.25 7.17 -1.15
N LEU A 92 9.57 7.21 0.14
CA LEU A 92 8.57 7.36 1.20
C LEU A 92 7.86 8.71 1.15
N GLU A 93 8.59 9.77 0.78
CA GLU A 93 8.04 11.12 0.60
C GLU A 93 6.95 11.15 -0.48
N LEU A 94 7.15 10.42 -1.59
CA LEU A 94 6.13 10.32 -2.62
C LEU A 94 4.93 9.49 -2.15
N ILE A 95 5.14 8.42 -1.38
CA ILE A 95 4.02 7.68 -0.76
C ILE A 95 3.18 8.60 0.12
N GLN A 96 3.81 9.40 0.97
CA GLN A 96 3.10 10.34 1.84
C GLN A 96 2.33 11.38 1.02
N THR A 97 2.95 11.95 -0.01
CA THR A 97 2.29 12.91 -0.91
C THR A 97 1.05 12.31 -1.59
N ILE A 98 1.17 11.09 -2.10
CA ILE A 98 0.04 10.37 -2.73
C ILE A 98 -1.04 10.05 -1.71
N TRP A 99 -0.65 9.63 -0.51
CA TRP A 99 -1.59 9.36 0.56
C TRP A 99 -2.40 10.61 0.93
N ASP A 100 -1.75 11.75 1.11
CA ASP A 100 -2.41 13.02 1.44
C ASP A 100 -3.40 13.45 0.34
N GLU A 101 -3.06 13.28 -0.94
CA GLU A 101 -3.96 13.55 -2.08
C GLU A 101 -5.20 12.65 -2.06
N LEU A 102 -5.04 11.36 -1.74
CA LEU A 102 -6.16 10.41 -1.70
C LEU A 102 -7.17 10.71 -0.59
N GLN A 103 -6.79 11.49 0.43
CA GLN A 103 -7.67 11.91 1.52
C GLN A 103 -8.39 13.25 1.26
N SER A 104 -8.04 13.97 0.18
CA SER A 104 -8.60 15.29 -0.17
C SER A 104 -9.93 15.23 -0.91
#